data_AF-A0A3D3R6L3-F1
#
_entry.id   AF-A0A3D3R6L3-F1
#
_cell.length_a   1.000
_cell.length_b   1.000
_cell.length_c   1.000
_cell.angle_alpha   90.00
_cell.angle_beta   90.00
_cell.angle_gamma   90.00
#
_symmetry.space_group_name_H-M   'P 1'
#
loop_
_entity.id
_entity.type
_entity.pdbx_description
1 polymer ?
#
loop_
_entity_poly.entity_id
_entity_poly.type
_entity_poly.pdbx_seq_one_letter_code
_entity_poly.pdbx_strand_id
1 'polypeptide(L)'
;GKNWELVTPHAEWTPRLAAGLVVFKDRLWLLGGTENYYFGDEKSIKNDVWSSADGKTWKQETTDAGWSPRAYHQAAVLNGKMYVFGGGNYTPEYHATNDVWSSEDGVHWKQETAHAPWHERLWFSTVVYRDRLWVIGGWSNNPAANKNDAWYSQDGKDWKQLKSDHVWKARHEHSAFVFQDKIWLAGGHAQPLNSEVWTLDIPEDWFEKTEETQKTTSSQPAFPRTIAKLKTGKPAKIVCFGDSVTGVYYHTGSRRAYTDMLGIALEKNFPEAKLKMINAGISGHTTVNALARIERDVLKQQPDLVTVMFGLNDMTRVPLEEYRENLKSIVKQCRDAGAEVLLCTPNSVISTSGRPAEKLVQYCDVVRAVCDELQVPLCDNYQKLNALREQDALSWRLMMSDEIHPNMAGHKKLAELMAESISGEPVSLADVAPLAQALPRVKSLVEAKKTVKVIAMPPLDQLIQAAFKEVAPDVKLEVSTWQTAGKSRRQIEADAKALVRPNKPDLVLLTIPPTAKAGNQEELIHSLMWTMNYSLNFGAGGWDCVVFHPDVFDAGHIDTETDRMTRKLVRGQDLTLVERTEGQTGSPEEIVIQWLKSQLD
;
A
#
# COMPACT_ATOMS: atom_id res chain seq x y z
N GLY A 1 -4.33 -11.70 36.78
CA GLY A 1 -4.08 -10.60 37.73
C GLY A 1 -4.76 -10.91 39.04
N LYS A 2 -4.10 -10.68 40.18
CA LYS A 2 -4.68 -10.87 41.53
C LYS A 2 -4.91 -9.57 42.31
N ASN A 3 -4.37 -8.45 41.79
CA ASN A 3 -4.44 -7.15 42.44
C ASN A 3 -5.38 -6.26 41.63
N TRP A 4 -6.50 -5.89 42.23
CA TRP A 4 -7.38 -4.82 41.75
C TRP A 4 -7.13 -3.60 42.62
N GLU A 5 -6.89 -2.44 42.00
CA GLU A 5 -6.67 -1.17 42.68
C GLU A 5 -7.80 -0.21 42.31
N LEU A 6 -8.41 0.41 43.33
CA LEU A 6 -9.32 1.53 43.12
C LEU A 6 -8.47 2.78 42.81
N VAL A 7 -8.33 3.11 41.52
CA VAL A 7 -7.48 4.21 41.06
C VAL A 7 -8.06 5.60 41.36
N THR A 8 -9.39 5.75 41.36
CA THR A 8 -10.10 6.95 41.81
C THR A 8 -11.46 6.59 42.43
N PRO A 9 -11.80 7.09 43.64
CA PRO A 9 -13.12 6.86 44.26
C PRO A 9 -14.21 7.76 43.67
N HIS A 10 -13.83 8.89 43.06
CA HIS A 10 -14.73 9.89 42.50
C HIS A 10 -14.09 10.50 41.26
N ALA A 11 -14.44 9.98 40.09
CA ALA A 11 -14.12 10.64 38.83
C ALA A 11 -14.94 11.92 38.65
N GLU A 12 -14.47 12.83 37.79
CA GLU A 12 -15.07 14.15 37.58
C GLU A 12 -16.41 14.10 36.82
N TRP A 13 -16.70 13.00 36.13
CA TRP A 13 -18.00 12.74 35.51
C TRP A 13 -19.00 12.15 36.50
N THR A 14 -20.29 12.37 36.23
CA THR A 14 -21.39 11.88 37.08
C THR A 14 -21.58 10.36 36.98
N PRO A 15 -21.93 9.67 38.09
CA PRO A 15 -22.21 8.24 38.08
C PRO A 15 -23.24 7.87 37.01
N ARG A 16 -22.90 6.91 36.16
CA ARG A 16 -23.73 6.54 35.01
C ARG A 16 -23.47 5.11 34.55
N LEU A 17 -24.41 4.59 33.77
CA LEU A 17 -24.35 3.28 33.13
C LEU A 17 -24.59 3.38 31.62
N ALA A 18 -24.30 2.28 30.92
CA ALA A 18 -24.50 2.11 29.49
C ALA A 18 -23.91 3.24 28.63
N ALA A 19 -22.77 3.78 29.07
CA ALA A 19 -21.90 4.65 28.30
C ALA A 19 -20.99 3.83 27.38
N GLY A 20 -20.56 4.42 26.27
CA GLY A 20 -19.49 3.87 25.45
C GLY A 20 -18.13 4.11 26.12
N LEU A 21 -17.31 3.07 26.19
CA LEU A 21 -15.95 3.15 26.74
C LEU A 21 -14.96 2.59 25.72
N VAL A 22 -13.96 3.37 25.34
CA VAL A 22 -12.91 2.96 24.39
C VAL A 22 -11.53 3.44 24.82
N VAL A 23 -10.49 2.74 24.34
CA VAL A 23 -9.11 3.23 24.39
C VAL A 23 -8.76 3.80 23.03
N PHE A 24 -8.34 5.06 22.99
CA PHE A 24 -7.99 5.74 21.75
C PHE A 24 -6.88 6.77 22.00
N LYS A 25 -5.84 6.74 21.16
CA LYS A 25 -4.64 7.59 21.28
C LYS A 25 -4.06 7.59 22.71
N ASP A 26 -3.85 6.39 23.26
CA ASP A 26 -3.31 6.14 24.60
C ASP A 26 -4.10 6.80 25.75
N ARG A 27 -5.40 7.00 25.56
CA ARG A 27 -6.31 7.54 26.57
C ARG A 27 -7.55 6.68 26.70
N LEU A 28 -8.13 6.65 27.89
CA LEU A 28 -9.47 6.15 28.17
C LEU A 28 -10.48 7.22 27.76
N TRP A 29 -11.57 6.82 27.11
CA TRP A 29 -12.65 7.71 26.68
C TRP A 29 -13.98 7.19 27.16
N LEU A 30 -14.78 8.06 27.77
CA LEU A 30 -16.16 7.80 28.20
C LEU A 30 -17.10 8.68 27.37
N LEU A 31 -18.09 8.04 26.76
CA LEU A 31 -19.00 8.63 25.78
C LEU A 31 -20.45 8.46 26.27
N GLY A 32 -21.12 9.57 26.59
CA GLY A 32 -22.55 9.60 26.92
C GLY A 32 -22.95 8.69 28.10
N GLY A 33 -24.09 8.00 27.95
CA GLY A 33 -24.67 7.11 28.96
C GLY A 33 -25.87 7.73 29.69
N THR A 34 -26.33 7.08 30.77
CA THR A 34 -27.44 7.57 31.59
C THR A 34 -27.09 7.57 33.08
N GLU A 35 -27.45 8.65 33.76
CA GLU A 35 -27.34 8.82 35.22
C GLU A 35 -28.43 8.05 35.99
N ASN A 36 -29.44 7.52 35.30
CA ASN A 36 -30.54 6.79 35.91
C ASN A 36 -30.65 5.34 35.41
N TYR A 37 -30.96 4.42 36.32
CA TYR A 37 -31.05 2.98 36.07
C TYR A 37 -32.33 2.65 35.28
N TYR A 38 -32.19 2.40 33.97
CA TYR A 38 -33.27 2.12 33.01
C TYR A 38 -34.32 3.22 32.78
N PHE A 39 -34.49 4.18 33.71
CA PHE A 39 -35.46 5.28 33.65
C PHE A 39 -34.82 6.61 33.21
N GLY A 40 -34.02 6.59 32.14
CA GLY A 40 -33.39 7.79 31.60
C GLY A 40 -34.42 8.73 30.97
N ASP A 41 -34.48 9.98 31.42
CA ASP A 41 -35.17 11.07 30.74
C ASP A 41 -34.15 12.00 30.07
N GLU A 42 -34.60 13.00 29.32
CA GLU A 42 -33.73 13.98 28.63
C GLU A 42 -32.71 14.67 29.55
N LYS A 43 -32.95 14.69 30.87
CA LYS A 43 -32.04 15.31 31.84
C LYS A 43 -30.93 14.36 32.30
N SER A 44 -31.19 13.05 32.27
CA SER A 44 -30.31 12.02 32.80
C SER A 44 -29.51 11.27 31.73
N ILE A 45 -29.98 11.23 30.48
CA ILE A 45 -29.17 10.77 29.34
C ILE A 45 -28.18 11.84 28.90
N LYS A 46 -26.96 11.44 28.51
CA LYS A 46 -25.87 12.36 28.20
C LYS A 46 -25.30 12.14 26.79
N ASN A 47 -24.68 13.20 26.28
CA ASN A 47 -23.81 13.18 25.10
C ASN A 47 -22.49 13.93 25.32
N ASP A 48 -22.06 14.07 26.57
CA ASP A 48 -20.75 14.57 26.92
C ASP A 48 -19.66 13.51 26.65
N VAL A 49 -18.44 13.99 26.42
CA VAL A 49 -17.26 13.16 26.18
C VAL A 49 -16.20 13.51 27.20
N TRP A 50 -15.66 12.48 27.84
CA TRP A 50 -14.61 12.60 28.84
C TRP A 50 -13.41 11.75 28.44
N SER A 51 -12.21 12.21 28.78
CA SER A 51 -10.98 11.45 28.54
C SER A 51 -10.02 11.47 29.73
N SER A 52 -9.23 10.41 29.87
CA SER A 52 -8.20 10.29 30.91
C SER A 52 -6.97 9.54 30.40
N ALA A 53 -5.77 10.02 30.78
CA ALA A 53 -4.51 9.34 30.47
C ALA A 53 -4.16 8.24 31.49
N ASP A 54 -4.73 8.31 32.70
CA ASP A 54 -4.31 7.49 33.85
C ASP A 54 -5.48 6.80 34.56
N GLY A 55 -6.71 7.06 34.12
CA GLY A 55 -7.94 6.60 34.76
C GLY A 55 -8.27 7.29 36.09
N LYS A 56 -7.42 8.21 36.55
CA LYS A 56 -7.57 8.93 37.83
C LYS A 56 -8.16 10.31 37.62
N THR A 57 -7.57 11.07 36.70
CA THR A 57 -7.95 12.44 36.39
C THR A 57 -8.70 12.46 35.07
N TRP A 58 -9.95 12.89 35.08
CA TRP A 58 -10.79 12.95 33.89
C TRP A 58 -11.03 14.38 33.44
N LYS A 59 -10.81 14.61 32.15
CA LYS A 59 -11.07 15.89 31.49
C LYS A 59 -12.35 15.78 30.67
N GLN A 60 -13.26 16.72 30.84
CA GLN A 60 -14.39 16.90 29.93
C GLN A 60 -13.87 17.50 28.63
N GLU A 61 -13.93 16.75 27.54
CA GLU A 61 -13.45 17.18 26.22
C GLU A 61 -14.53 17.96 25.47
N THR A 62 -15.79 17.55 25.63
CA THR A 62 -16.95 18.35 25.22
C THR A 62 -18.15 18.06 26.11
N THR A 63 -18.98 19.08 26.35
CA THR A 63 -20.28 18.96 27.05
C THR A 63 -21.40 18.50 26.13
N ASP A 64 -21.21 18.66 24.82
CA ASP A 64 -22.18 18.31 23.78
C ASP A 64 -21.41 17.86 22.53
N ALA A 65 -21.47 16.58 22.25
CA ALA A 65 -20.81 15.97 21.11
C ALA A 65 -21.62 16.05 19.80
N GLY A 66 -22.76 16.75 19.78
CA GLY A 66 -23.59 16.97 18.60
C GLY A 66 -24.50 15.81 18.19
N TRP A 67 -24.17 14.57 18.57
CA TRP A 67 -25.11 13.45 18.51
C TRP A 67 -26.11 13.52 19.66
N SER A 68 -27.34 13.04 19.44
CA SER A 68 -28.39 13.06 20.46
C SER A 68 -27.98 12.30 21.73
N PRO A 69 -28.29 12.83 22.94
CA PRO A 69 -28.08 12.12 24.20
C PRO A 69 -28.60 10.68 24.18
N ARG A 70 -27.78 9.74 24.67
CA ARG A 70 -28.06 8.30 24.50
C ARG A 70 -27.35 7.41 25.50
N ALA A 71 -28.02 6.32 25.85
CA ALA A 71 -27.54 5.17 26.59
C ALA A 71 -27.66 3.90 25.74
N TYR A 72 -27.01 2.81 26.16
CA TYR A 72 -27.03 1.50 25.50
C TYR A 72 -26.54 1.52 24.04
N HIS A 73 -25.88 2.59 23.63
CA HIS A 73 -25.14 2.71 22.39
C HIS A 73 -23.86 1.87 22.49
N GLN A 74 -23.21 1.65 21.37
CA GLN A 74 -21.88 1.04 21.33
C GLN A 74 -20.85 2.06 20.87
N ALA A 75 -19.59 1.80 21.21
CA ALA A 75 -18.46 2.58 20.73
C ALA A 75 -17.33 1.66 20.30
N ALA A 76 -16.57 2.08 19.29
CA ALA A 76 -15.44 1.32 18.77
C ALA A 76 -14.37 2.25 18.19
N VAL A 77 -13.17 1.71 17.96
CA VAL A 77 -12.05 2.43 17.36
C VAL A 77 -11.58 1.70 16.12
N LEU A 78 -11.57 2.40 14.99
CA LEU A 78 -11.08 1.88 13.72
C LEU A 78 -10.42 3.01 12.92
N ASN A 79 -9.31 2.73 12.24
CA ASN A 79 -8.64 3.64 11.30
C ASN A 79 -8.43 5.07 11.84
N GLY A 80 -7.93 5.16 13.09
CA GLY A 80 -7.62 6.45 13.70
C GLY A 80 -8.84 7.27 14.13
N LYS A 81 -10.03 6.67 14.22
CA LYS A 81 -11.28 7.32 14.65
C LYS A 81 -11.97 6.54 15.75
N MET A 82 -12.61 7.26 16.67
CA MET A 82 -13.66 6.72 17.54
C MET A 82 -14.98 6.77 16.79
N TYR A 83 -15.82 5.77 17.00
CA TYR A 83 -17.16 5.66 16.45
C TYR A 83 -18.19 5.48 17.56
N VAL A 84 -19.37 6.07 17.38
CA VAL A 84 -20.58 5.87 18.20
C VAL A 84 -21.70 5.33 17.32
N PHE A 85 -22.36 4.27 17.78
CA PHE A 85 -23.40 3.56 17.03
C PHE A 85 -24.70 3.53 17.82
N GLY A 86 -25.81 3.89 17.17
CA GLY A 86 -27.16 3.61 17.65
C GLY A 86 -27.40 3.95 19.13
N GLY A 87 -28.18 3.12 19.82
CA GLY A 87 -28.57 3.36 21.21
C GLY A 87 -29.66 4.42 21.35
N GLY A 88 -29.91 4.87 22.57
CA GLY A 88 -30.95 5.83 22.90
C GLY A 88 -31.45 5.66 24.34
N ASN A 89 -32.75 5.40 24.51
CA ASN A 89 -33.39 5.25 25.80
C ASN A 89 -34.51 4.20 25.74
N TYR A 90 -34.74 3.50 26.87
CA TYR A 90 -35.78 2.47 26.95
C TYR A 90 -37.02 2.93 27.72
N THR A 91 -36.84 3.50 28.92
CA THR A 91 -37.95 4.06 29.73
C THR A 91 -37.57 5.42 30.30
N PRO A 92 -38.54 6.32 30.58
CA PRO A 92 -39.99 6.14 30.46
C PRO A 92 -40.48 6.10 29.00
N GLU A 93 -39.71 6.66 28.07
CA GLU A 93 -40.03 6.69 26.65
C GLU A 93 -38.95 5.95 25.85
N TYR A 94 -39.40 5.03 25.00
CA TYR A 94 -38.50 4.33 24.08
C TYR A 94 -38.08 5.28 22.95
N HIS A 95 -36.79 5.46 22.82
CA HIS A 95 -36.16 6.13 21.70
C HIS A 95 -34.91 5.35 21.31
N ALA A 96 -34.76 4.97 20.06
CA ALA A 96 -33.53 4.38 19.58
C ALA A 96 -33.11 5.03 18.28
N THR A 97 -31.81 4.94 18.01
CA THR A 97 -31.19 5.51 16.82
C THR A 97 -30.46 4.43 16.03
N ASN A 98 -30.22 4.72 14.76
CA ASN A 98 -29.34 3.98 13.87
C ASN A 98 -28.37 4.88 13.10
N ASP A 99 -28.08 6.05 13.66
CA ASP A 99 -27.03 6.91 13.16
C ASP A 99 -25.66 6.41 13.62
N VAL A 100 -24.64 6.83 12.87
CA VAL A 100 -23.23 6.52 13.12
C VAL A 100 -22.45 7.81 13.08
N TRP A 101 -21.70 8.05 14.15
CA TRP A 101 -20.87 9.23 14.31
C TRP A 101 -19.41 8.83 14.48
N SER A 102 -18.49 9.67 13.98
CA SER A 102 -17.06 9.47 14.13
C SER A 102 -16.36 10.71 14.66
N SER A 103 -15.22 10.54 15.32
CA SER A 103 -14.34 11.63 15.72
C SER A 103 -12.87 11.18 15.74
N GLU A 104 -11.98 12.07 15.29
CA GLU A 104 -10.53 11.87 15.32
C GLU A 104 -9.88 12.39 16.61
N ASP A 105 -10.59 13.20 17.39
CA ASP A 105 -10.06 13.90 18.57
C ASP A 105 -10.99 13.85 19.80
N GLY A 106 -12.20 13.31 19.67
CA GLY A 106 -13.21 13.23 20.72
C GLY A 106 -13.94 14.53 21.03
N VAL A 107 -13.61 15.62 20.34
CA VAL A 107 -14.22 16.94 20.50
C VAL A 107 -15.11 17.26 19.30
N HIS A 108 -14.59 17.06 18.09
CA HIS A 108 -15.31 17.33 16.85
C HIS A 108 -15.88 16.03 16.29
N TRP A 109 -17.20 15.93 16.30
CA TRP A 109 -17.92 14.74 15.85
C TRP A 109 -18.61 14.99 14.52
N LYS A 110 -18.50 14.01 13.63
CA LYS A 110 -19.11 14.03 12.30
C LYS A 110 -20.11 12.90 12.20
N GLN A 111 -21.33 13.21 11.77
CA GLN A 111 -22.31 12.20 11.39
C GLN A 111 -21.86 11.57 10.06
N GLU A 112 -21.43 10.31 10.11
CA GLU A 112 -21.04 9.55 8.92
C GLU A 112 -22.28 8.96 8.24
N THR A 113 -23.23 8.49 9.06
CA THR A 113 -24.51 7.94 8.60
C THR A 113 -25.65 8.51 9.43
N ALA A 114 -26.65 9.12 8.80
CA ALA A 114 -27.85 9.57 9.49
C ALA A 114 -28.85 8.43 9.74
N HIS A 115 -28.98 7.51 8.78
CA HIS A 115 -29.88 6.36 8.85
C HIS A 115 -29.19 5.14 8.26
N ALA A 116 -28.60 4.31 9.11
CA ALA A 116 -27.99 3.07 8.64
C ALA A 116 -29.08 2.09 8.16
N PRO A 117 -28.74 1.15 7.25
CA PRO A 117 -29.72 0.20 6.70
C PRO A 117 -30.25 -0.80 7.73
N TRP A 118 -29.61 -0.90 8.90
CA TRP A 118 -30.11 -1.67 10.03
C TRP A 118 -31.05 -0.83 10.90
N HIS A 119 -32.08 -1.48 11.45
CA HIS A 119 -33.04 -0.85 12.36
C HIS A 119 -32.38 -0.20 13.58
N GLU A 120 -32.95 0.91 14.02
CA GLU A 120 -32.68 1.54 15.31
C GLU A 120 -32.81 0.54 16.44
N ARG A 121 -31.81 0.50 17.33
CA ARG A 121 -31.72 -0.58 18.32
C ARG A 121 -30.92 -0.21 19.55
N LEU A 122 -31.26 -0.88 20.65
CA LEU A 122 -30.55 -0.89 21.93
C LEU A 122 -29.92 -2.28 22.16
N TRP A 123 -28.98 -2.35 23.11
CA TRP A 123 -28.45 -3.61 23.65
C TRP A 123 -27.90 -4.59 22.61
N PHE A 124 -27.34 -4.05 21.53
CA PHE A 124 -26.56 -4.79 20.55
C PHE A 124 -25.08 -4.79 20.96
N SER A 125 -24.29 -5.66 20.34
CA SER A 125 -22.84 -5.67 20.51
C SER A 125 -22.13 -5.13 19.28
N THR A 126 -20.98 -4.51 19.51
CA THR A 126 -20.05 -4.13 18.44
C THR A 126 -18.67 -4.69 18.69
N VAL A 127 -18.01 -5.11 17.61
CA VAL A 127 -16.60 -5.49 17.57
C VAL A 127 -15.93 -4.89 16.34
N VAL A 128 -14.61 -4.75 16.40
CA VAL A 128 -13.79 -4.45 15.24
C VAL A 128 -13.06 -5.71 14.84
N TYR A 129 -13.28 -6.18 13.62
CA TYR A 129 -12.72 -7.43 13.12
C TYR A 129 -12.53 -7.35 11.60
N ARG A 130 -11.33 -7.73 11.12
CA ARG A 130 -10.92 -7.65 9.71
C ARG A 130 -11.13 -6.25 9.12
N ASP A 131 -10.60 -5.24 9.83
CA ASP A 131 -10.64 -3.81 9.48
C ASP A 131 -12.05 -3.26 9.23
N ARG A 132 -13.04 -3.83 9.92
CA ARG A 132 -14.45 -3.49 9.79
C ARG A 132 -15.11 -3.36 11.16
N LEU A 133 -15.99 -2.39 11.24
CA LEU A 133 -16.95 -2.20 12.33
C LEU A 133 -18.06 -3.23 12.16
N TRP A 134 -18.47 -3.89 13.24
CA TRP A 134 -19.59 -4.83 13.24
C TRP A 134 -20.71 -4.40 14.19
N VAL A 135 -21.96 -4.55 13.76
CA VAL A 135 -23.17 -4.37 14.58
C VAL A 135 -23.92 -5.69 14.60
N ILE A 136 -24.10 -6.26 15.79
CA ILE A 136 -24.58 -7.64 15.95
C ILE A 136 -25.77 -7.68 16.91
N GLY A 137 -26.91 -8.20 16.43
CA GLY A 137 -28.13 -8.42 17.21
C GLY A 137 -28.71 -7.15 17.83
N GLY A 138 -29.29 -7.27 19.03
CA GLY A 138 -29.94 -6.18 19.77
C GLY A 138 -31.46 -6.24 19.73
N TRP A 139 -32.11 -5.22 20.28
CA TRP A 139 -33.57 -5.10 20.30
C TRP A 139 -34.01 -3.78 19.67
N SER A 140 -35.08 -3.83 18.89
CA SER A 140 -35.74 -2.67 18.30
C SER A 140 -37.22 -2.71 18.65
N ASN A 141 -37.84 -1.56 18.86
CA ASN A 141 -39.30 -1.43 18.97
C ASN A 141 -40.02 -1.31 17.61
N ASN A 142 -39.27 -1.31 16.50
CA ASN A 142 -39.81 -1.08 15.16
C ASN A 142 -39.28 -2.08 14.12
N PRO A 143 -39.95 -3.23 13.92
CA PRO A 143 -40.96 -3.78 14.82
C PRO A 143 -40.34 -4.28 16.13
N ALA A 144 -41.16 -4.35 17.18
CA ALA A 144 -40.81 -4.85 18.51
C ALA A 144 -40.26 -6.28 18.47
N ALA A 145 -38.95 -6.41 18.36
CA ALA A 145 -38.30 -7.69 18.18
C ALA A 145 -36.80 -7.64 18.50
N ASN A 146 -36.31 -8.76 19.01
CA ASN A 146 -34.89 -9.08 18.96
C ASN A 146 -34.42 -9.20 17.52
N LYS A 147 -33.15 -8.89 17.30
CA LYS A 147 -32.48 -9.06 16.02
C LYS A 147 -31.47 -10.20 16.08
N ASN A 148 -31.30 -10.87 14.96
CA ASN A 148 -30.29 -11.90 14.73
C ASN A 148 -29.39 -11.56 13.54
N ASP A 149 -29.36 -10.31 13.12
CA ASP A 149 -28.54 -9.85 12.01
C ASP A 149 -27.14 -9.45 12.47
N ALA A 150 -26.20 -9.53 11.53
CA ALA A 150 -24.86 -8.95 11.64
C ALA A 150 -24.65 -8.01 10.45
N TRP A 151 -24.17 -6.81 10.74
CA TRP A 151 -23.85 -5.78 9.76
C TRP A 151 -22.40 -5.37 9.90
N TYR A 152 -21.75 -5.05 8.79
CA TYR A 152 -20.37 -4.58 8.80
C TYR A 152 -20.14 -3.38 7.89
N SER A 153 -19.15 -2.55 8.24
CA SER A 153 -18.72 -1.38 7.46
C SER A 153 -17.24 -1.09 7.70
N GLN A 154 -16.53 -0.60 6.69
CA GLN A 154 -15.12 -0.17 6.84
C GLN A 154 -14.98 1.28 7.33
N ASP A 155 -16.01 2.10 7.12
CA ASP A 155 -15.92 3.54 7.30
C ASP A 155 -17.08 4.14 8.11
N GLY A 156 -18.07 3.31 8.45
CA GLY A 156 -19.28 3.73 9.16
C GLY A 156 -20.35 4.32 8.25
N LYS A 157 -20.15 4.35 6.93
CA LYS A 157 -21.09 4.85 5.90
C LYS A 157 -21.71 3.72 5.10
N ASP A 158 -20.86 2.88 4.51
CA ASP A 158 -21.29 1.80 3.64
C ASP A 158 -21.47 0.53 4.47
N TRP A 159 -22.72 0.26 4.83
CA TRP A 159 -23.09 -0.88 5.66
C TRP A 159 -23.64 -2.04 4.83
N LYS A 160 -23.08 -3.22 5.03
CA LYS A 160 -23.54 -4.47 4.40
C LYS A 160 -24.01 -5.46 5.46
N GLN A 161 -25.14 -6.10 5.21
CA GLN A 161 -25.58 -7.20 6.06
C GLN A 161 -24.80 -8.47 5.68
N LEU A 162 -24.24 -9.15 6.67
CA LEU A 162 -23.77 -10.51 6.47
C LEU A 162 -24.98 -11.45 6.41
N LYS A 163 -25.23 -12.02 5.23
CA LYS A 163 -26.25 -13.06 5.04
C LYS A 163 -25.62 -14.44 5.27
N SER A 164 -26.29 -15.26 6.07
CA SER A 164 -25.89 -16.63 6.38
C SER A 164 -27.13 -17.49 6.54
N ASP A 165 -27.08 -18.74 6.11
CA ASP A 165 -28.13 -19.73 6.35
C ASP A 165 -28.12 -20.24 7.81
N HIS A 166 -26.99 -20.02 8.50
CA HIS A 166 -26.79 -20.39 9.88
C HIS A 166 -26.65 -19.13 10.72
N VAL A 167 -27.72 -18.80 11.44
CA VAL A 167 -27.81 -17.58 12.24
C VAL A 167 -28.29 -17.96 13.64
N TRP A 168 -27.68 -17.34 14.64
CA TRP A 168 -28.11 -17.52 16.02
C TRP A 168 -29.55 -17.07 16.21
N LYS A 169 -30.17 -17.58 17.28
CA LYS A 169 -31.48 -17.12 17.72
C LYS A 169 -31.43 -15.64 18.12
N ALA A 170 -32.40 -14.86 17.63
CA ALA A 170 -32.49 -13.42 17.87
C ALA A 170 -32.44 -13.06 19.36
N ARG A 171 -31.52 -12.14 19.71
CA ARG A 171 -31.21 -11.77 21.10
C ARG A 171 -30.68 -10.35 21.24
N HIS A 172 -30.82 -9.81 22.44
CA HIS A 172 -30.20 -8.56 22.91
C HIS A 172 -29.41 -8.83 24.21
N GLU A 173 -28.61 -7.87 24.68
CA GLU A 173 -27.76 -8.00 25.89
C GLU A 173 -26.76 -9.18 25.86
N HIS A 174 -26.46 -9.67 24.66
CA HIS A 174 -25.36 -10.62 24.46
C HIS A 174 -24.03 -9.87 24.44
N SER A 175 -22.93 -10.59 24.61
CA SER A 175 -21.59 -10.06 24.41
C SER A 175 -20.98 -10.62 23.13
N ALA A 176 -20.21 -9.81 22.43
CA ALA A 176 -19.39 -10.23 21.31
C ALA A 176 -17.91 -9.93 21.54
N PHE A 177 -17.04 -10.84 21.11
CA PHE A 177 -15.59 -10.72 21.29
C PHE A 177 -14.85 -11.17 20.04
N VAL A 178 -13.69 -10.60 19.77
CA VAL A 178 -12.73 -11.18 18.82
C VAL A 178 -11.76 -12.05 19.61
N PHE A 179 -11.72 -13.34 19.30
CA PHE A 179 -10.82 -14.28 19.96
C PHE A 179 -10.40 -15.36 18.98
N GLN A 180 -9.10 -15.67 18.94
CA GLN A 180 -8.52 -16.64 17.99
C GLN A 180 -8.98 -16.40 16.55
N ASP A 181 -8.93 -15.13 16.14
CA ASP A 181 -9.24 -14.71 14.77
C ASP A 181 -10.67 -15.09 14.32
N LYS A 182 -11.63 -14.97 15.24
CA LYS A 182 -13.06 -15.15 14.98
C LYS A 182 -13.87 -14.18 15.82
N ILE A 183 -15.07 -13.86 15.37
CA ILE A 183 -16.06 -13.19 16.22
C ILE A 183 -16.81 -14.26 17.00
N TRP A 184 -16.84 -14.14 18.32
CA TRP A 184 -17.61 -14.99 19.22
C TRP A 184 -18.79 -14.21 19.77
N LEU A 185 -19.95 -14.87 19.88
CA LEU A 185 -21.17 -14.32 20.46
C LEU A 185 -21.66 -15.29 21.54
N ALA A 186 -21.88 -14.77 22.74
CA ALA A 186 -22.30 -15.56 23.90
C ALA A 186 -23.31 -14.81 24.78
N GLY A 187 -24.21 -15.58 25.40
CA GLY A 187 -25.21 -15.05 26.33
C GLY A 187 -26.32 -14.23 25.67
N GLY A 188 -26.93 -13.35 26.45
CA GLY A 188 -28.03 -12.47 26.04
C GLY A 188 -29.43 -13.08 26.13
N HIS A 189 -30.42 -12.20 26.05
CA HIS A 189 -31.83 -12.52 26.18
C HIS A 189 -32.44 -13.02 24.86
N ALA A 190 -32.32 -14.33 24.61
CA ALA A 190 -33.12 -15.08 23.63
C ALA A 190 -34.40 -15.65 24.28
N GLN A 191 -35.45 -15.97 23.50
CA GLN A 191 -36.69 -16.56 24.04
C GLN A 191 -37.03 -17.95 23.47
N PRO A 192 -36.99 -19.05 24.27
CA PRO A 192 -36.48 -19.11 25.65
C PRO A 192 -34.98 -18.77 25.74
N LEU A 193 -34.55 -18.43 26.95
CA LEU A 193 -33.14 -18.25 27.30
C LEU A 193 -32.35 -19.51 26.96
N ASN A 194 -31.11 -19.33 26.51
CA ASN A 194 -30.23 -20.42 26.13
C ASN A 194 -28.77 -20.09 26.51
N SER A 195 -27.93 -21.11 26.46
CA SER A 195 -26.48 -21.03 26.72
C SER A 195 -25.66 -21.24 25.45
N GLU A 196 -26.23 -20.88 24.30
CA GLU A 196 -25.55 -21.03 23.02
C GLU A 196 -24.35 -20.09 22.93
N VAL A 197 -23.26 -20.62 22.38
CA VAL A 197 -22.07 -19.85 22.02
C VAL A 197 -21.86 -20.04 20.52
N TRP A 198 -21.82 -18.93 19.81
CA TRP A 198 -21.66 -18.89 18.36
C TRP A 198 -20.30 -18.31 18.03
N THR A 199 -19.70 -18.80 16.95
CA THR A 199 -18.52 -18.21 16.34
C THR A 199 -18.82 -17.90 14.88
N LEU A 200 -18.28 -16.79 14.39
CA LEU A 200 -18.25 -16.42 13.00
C LEU A 200 -16.80 -16.41 12.56
N ASP A 201 -16.50 -17.30 11.62
CA ASP A 201 -15.22 -17.41 10.94
C ASP A 201 -15.35 -16.74 9.58
N ILE A 202 -14.55 -15.69 9.35
CA ILE A 202 -14.49 -15.00 8.06
C ILE A 202 -13.08 -15.26 7.51
N PRO A 203 -12.95 -16.02 6.41
CA PRO A 203 -11.66 -16.21 5.72
C PRO A 203 -11.01 -14.86 5.40
N GLU A 204 -9.67 -14.80 5.43
CA GLU A 204 -8.93 -13.55 5.24
C GLU A 204 -9.28 -12.86 3.91
N ASP A 205 -9.53 -13.66 2.88
CA ASP A 205 -9.83 -13.25 1.51
C ASP A 205 -11.34 -13.08 1.24
N TRP A 206 -12.21 -13.29 2.23
CA TRP A 206 -13.66 -13.29 2.03
C TRP A 206 -14.16 -11.93 1.53
N PHE A 207 -13.62 -10.84 2.08
CA PHE A 207 -13.99 -9.49 1.67
C PHE A 207 -13.49 -9.14 0.28
N GLU A 208 -12.30 -9.62 -0.10
CA GLU A 208 -11.74 -9.45 -1.44
C GLU A 208 -12.62 -10.19 -2.45
N LYS A 209 -12.92 -11.46 -2.18
CA LYS A 209 -13.78 -12.30 -3.02
C LYS A 209 -15.21 -11.79 -3.15
N THR A 210 -15.81 -11.31 -2.06
CA THR A 210 -17.20 -10.81 -2.08
C THR A 210 -17.32 -9.44 -2.74
N GLU A 211 -16.31 -8.58 -2.62
CA GLU A 211 -16.22 -7.33 -3.38
C GLU A 211 -15.95 -7.61 -4.86
N GLU A 212 -15.19 -8.65 -5.20
CA GLU A 212 -15.07 -9.19 -6.56
C GLU A 212 -16.42 -9.74 -7.08
N THR A 213 -17.15 -10.54 -6.29
CA THR A 213 -18.46 -11.12 -6.72
C THR A 213 -19.57 -10.07 -6.86
N GLN A 214 -19.54 -9.01 -6.05
CA GLN A 214 -20.47 -7.87 -6.19
C GLN A 214 -20.09 -6.96 -7.36
N LYS A 215 -18.80 -6.86 -7.73
CA LYS A 215 -18.37 -6.21 -8.97
C LYS A 215 -18.74 -7.03 -10.22
N THR A 216 -18.73 -8.37 -10.16
CA THR A 216 -19.03 -9.22 -11.32
C THR A 216 -20.53 -9.36 -11.66
N THR A 217 -21.45 -8.93 -10.79
CA THR A 217 -22.90 -8.93 -11.11
C THR A 217 -23.40 -7.65 -11.80
N SER A 218 -22.53 -6.67 -12.06
CA SER A 218 -22.88 -5.52 -12.91
C SER A 218 -21.71 -4.92 -13.70
N SER A 219 -20.96 -5.69 -14.48
CA SER A 219 -20.30 -5.12 -15.68
C SER A 219 -19.81 -6.19 -16.62
N GLN A 220 -19.97 -5.94 -17.92
CA GLN A 220 -19.09 -6.48 -18.95
C GLN A 220 -17.60 -6.36 -18.51
N PRO A 221 -16.69 -7.23 -19.00
CA PRO A 221 -15.26 -7.04 -18.75
C PRO A 221 -14.88 -5.61 -19.14
N ALA A 222 -14.10 -4.92 -18.29
CA ALA A 222 -13.77 -3.50 -18.45
C ALA A 222 -13.13 -3.16 -19.82
N PHE A 223 -12.55 -4.17 -20.48
CA PHE A 223 -11.79 -4.05 -21.73
C PHE A 223 -12.13 -5.19 -22.71
N PRO A 224 -13.37 -5.30 -23.20
CA PRO A 224 -13.83 -6.48 -23.93
C PRO A 224 -13.01 -6.75 -25.20
N ARG A 225 -12.55 -5.69 -25.91
CA ARG A 225 -11.80 -5.85 -27.16
C ARG A 225 -10.37 -6.29 -26.89
N THR A 226 -9.71 -5.67 -25.91
CA THR A 226 -8.35 -6.05 -25.51
C THR A 226 -8.34 -7.47 -24.97
N ILE A 227 -9.24 -7.81 -24.04
CA ILE A 227 -9.32 -9.15 -23.44
C ILE A 227 -9.60 -10.23 -24.50
N ALA A 228 -10.47 -9.96 -25.47
CA ALA A 228 -10.71 -10.91 -26.57
C ALA A 228 -9.43 -11.18 -27.37
N LYS A 229 -8.58 -10.17 -27.61
CA LYS A 229 -7.28 -10.38 -28.27
C LYS A 229 -6.31 -11.18 -27.41
N LEU A 230 -6.21 -10.85 -26.11
CA LEU A 230 -5.32 -11.56 -25.17
C LEU A 230 -5.68 -13.04 -25.08
N LYS A 231 -6.98 -13.36 -24.95
CA LYS A 231 -7.48 -14.74 -24.85
C LYS A 231 -7.33 -15.55 -26.14
N THR A 232 -7.28 -14.91 -27.31
CA THR A 232 -7.20 -15.59 -28.60
C THR A 232 -5.81 -15.54 -29.23
N GLY A 233 -4.81 -15.06 -28.49
CA GLY A 233 -3.43 -14.90 -28.96
C GLY A 233 -3.28 -14.01 -30.19
N LYS A 234 -4.24 -13.11 -30.43
CA LYS A 234 -4.11 -12.07 -31.45
C LYS A 234 -3.15 -10.99 -30.96
N PRO A 235 -2.32 -10.39 -31.84
CA PRO A 235 -1.46 -9.29 -31.44
C PRO A 235 -2.26 -8.14 -30.80
N ALA A 236 -1.88 -7.80 -29.57
CA ALA A 236 -2.46 -6.72 -28.79
C ALA A 236 -1.38 -5.71 -28.41
N LYS A 237 -1.67 -4.42 -28.56
CA LYS A 237 -0.72 -3.35 -28.27
C LYS A 237 -1.23 -2.48 -27.13
N ILE A 238 -0.43 -2.36 -26.07
CA ILE A 238 -0.77 -1.61 -24.88
C ILE A 238 0.25 -0.49 -24.68
N VAL A 239 -0.23 0.75 -24.62
CA VAL A 239 0.62 1.93 -24.36
C VAL A 239 0.43 2.37 -22.91
N CYS A 240 1.53 2.44 -22.15
CA CYS A 240 1.54 3.05 -20.81
C CYS A 240 1.96 4.51 -20.95
N PHE A 241 1.03 5.43 -20.69
CA PHE A 241 1.21 6.87 -20.90
C PHE A 241 1.25 7.61 -19.57
N GLY A 242 2.36 8.29 -19.28
CA GLY A 242 2.52 8.95 -17.99
C GLY A 242 3.78 9.81 -17.86
N ASP A 243 4.24 9.96 -16.64
CA ASP A 243 5.36 10.82 -16.27
C ASP A 243 6.64 10.03 -15.96
N SER A 244 7.43 10.43 -14.94
CA SER A 244 8.65 9.74 -14.53
C SER A 244 8.41 8.35 -13.95
N VAL A 245 7.26 8.11 -13.31
CA VAL A 245 6.92 6.78 -12.80
C VAL A 245 6.64 5.83 -13.95
N THR A 246 6.08 6.31 -15.06
CA THR A 246 5.92 5.52 -16.28
C THR A 246 7.24 5.38 -17.03
N GLY A 247 7.94 6.48 -17.26
CA GLY A 247 9.13 6.52 -18.14
C GLY A 247 10.36 5.85 -17.56
N VAL A 248 10.38 5.63 -16.24
CA VAL A 248 11.53 5.21 -15.45
C VAL A 248 12.68 6.21 -15.51
N TYR A 249 13.15 6.62 -14.32
CA TYR A 249 14.31 7.50 -14.17
C TYR A 249 15.54 6.66 -13.79
N TYR A 250 16.06 6.78 -12.57
CA TYR A 250 17.17 5.94 -12.08
C TYR A 250 16.73 4.73 -11.24
N HIS A 251 15.47 4.66 -10.81
CA HIS A 251 15.02 3.75 -9.74
C HIS A 251 14.97 2.25 -10.11
N THR A 252 15.28 1.92 -11.37
CA THR A 252 15.49 0.54 -11.86
C THR A 252 16.66 0.48 -12.85
N GLY A 253 17.57 1.46 -12.79
CA GLY A 253 18.69 1.60 -13.72
C GLY A 253 18.28 1.88 -15.16
N SER A 254 17.06 2.41 -15.37
CA SER A 254 16.45 2.59 -16.69
C SER A 254 16.33 1.30 -17.52
N ARG A 255 16.39 0.11 -16.87
CA ARG A 255 16.37 -1.18 -17.57
C ARG A 255 14.96 -1.69 -17.82
N ARG A 256 14.10 -1.65 -16.79
CA ARG A 256 12.70 -2.11 -16.84
C ARG A 256 11.79 -1.18 -16.05
N ALA A 257 10.52 -1.12 -16.43
CA ALA A 257 9.47 -0.31 -15.84
C ALA A 257 8.29 -1.17 -15.38
N TYR A 258 7.28 -0.53 -14.77
CA TYR A 258 6.00 -1.20 -14.56
C TYR A 258 5.36 -1.60 -15.90
N THR A 259 5.70 -0.92 -17.00
CA THR A 259 5.25 -1.30 -18.34
C THR A 259 5.68 -2.71 -18.74
N ASP A 260 6.93 -3.08 -18.46
CA ASP A 260 7.43 -4.44 -18.69
C ASP A 260 6.78 -5.42 -17.72
N MET A 261 6.66 -5.04 -16.45
CA MET A 261 6.03 -5.86 -15.42
C MET A 261 4.54 -6.13 -15.73
N LEU A 262 3.83 -5.15 -16.29
CA LEU A 262 2.44 -5.29 -16.72
C LEU A 262 2.31 -6.27 -17.89
N GLY A 263 3.27 -6.26 -18.82
CA GLY A 263 3.34 -7.28 -19.88
C GLY A 263 3.46 -8.69 -19.30
N ILE A 264 4.41 -8.89 -18.40
CA ILE A 264 4.63 -10.19 -17.73
C ILE A 264 3.38 -10.61 -16.93
N ALA A 265 2.76 -9.68 -16.20
CA ALA A 265 1.54 -9.93 -15.43
C ALA A 265 0.37 -10.37 -16.32
N LEU A 266 0.18 -9.71 -17.45
CA LEU A 266 -0.88 -10.06 -18.41
C LEU A 266 -0.57 -11.37 -19.13
N GLU A 267 0.68 -11.70 -19.44
CA GLU A 267 1.07 -13.01 -20.00
C GLU A 267 0.83 -14.15 -19.01
N LYS A 268 1.03 -13.92 -17.70
CA LYS A 268 0.66 -14.90 -16.67
C LYS A 268 -0.85 -15.15 -16.62
N ASN A 269 -1.66 -14.09 -16.73
CA ASN A 269 -3.12 -14.21 -16.78
C ASN A 269 -3.64 -14.76 -18.12
N PHE A 270 -2.92 -14.51 -19.21
CA PHE A 270 -3.26 -14.92 -20.57
C PHE A 270 -2.04 -15.52 -21.28
N PRO A 271 -1.73 -16.82 -21.06
CA PRO A 271 -0.52 -17.45 -21.60
C PRO A 271 -0.41 -17.46 -23.13
N GLU A 272 -1.54 -17.33 -23.84
CA GLU A 272 -1.54 -17.25 -25.31
C GLU A 272 -1.32 -15.83 -25.85
N ALA A 273 -1.31 -14.82 -24.99
CA ALA A 273 -1.27 -13.42 -25.39
C ALA A 273 -0.01 -13.09 -26.20
N LYS A 274 -0.20 -12.31 -27.27
CA LYS A 274 0.90 -11.74 -28.05
C LYS A 274 0.93 -10.23 -27.83
N LEU A 275 1.62 -9.83 -26.77
CA LEU A 275 1.65 -8.45 -26.31
C LEU A 275 2.78 -7.64 -26.94
N LYS A 276 2.46 -6.40 -27.29
CA LYS A 276 3.44 -5.34 -27.48
C LYS A 276 3.19 -4.23 -26.48
N MET A 277 4.01 -4.20 -25.42
CA MET A 277 4.01 -3.13 -24.44
C MET A 277 4.81 -1.94 -24.97
N ILE A 278 4.29 -0.72 -24.79
CA ILE A 278 4.95 0.52 -25.21
C ILE A 278 4.99 1.46 -24.00
N ASN A 279 6.20 1.83 -23.59
CA ASN A 279 6.40 2.84 -22.57
C ASN A 279 6.39 4.24 -23.20
N ALA A 280 5.37 5.04 -22.89
CA ALA A 280 5.21 6.42 -23.32
C ALA A 280 5.31 7.38 -22.12
N GLY A 281 6.12 7.06 -21.12
CA GLY A 281 6.39 7.92 -19.98
C GLY A 281 7.55 8.90 -20.22
N ILE A 282 7.43 10.13 -19.73
CA ILE A 282 8.52 11.11 -19.79
C ILE A 282 8.66 11.83 -18.46
N SER A 283 9.87 11.83 -17.92
CA SER A 283 10.16 12.42 -16.61
C SER A 283 9.81 13.90 -16.54
N GLY A 284 9.12 14.28 -15.46
CA GLY A 284 8.73 15.67 -15.21
C GLY A 284 7.56 16.18 -16.05
N HIS A 285 6.97 15.38 -16.94
CA HIS A 285 5.82 15.79 -17.73
C HIS A 285 4.53 15.84 -16.90
N THR A 286 3.63 16.73 -17.32
CA THR A 286 2.26 16.89 -16.81
C THR A 286 1.24 16.49 -17.88
N THR A 287 -0.05 16.52 -17.56
CA THR A 287 -1.15 16.34 -18.52
C THR A 287 -1.14 17.36 -19.67
N VAL A 288 -0.63 18.59 -19.44
CA VAL A 288 -0.42 19.59 -20.51
C VAL A 288 0.59 19.07 -21.54
N ASN A 289 1.73 18.55 -21.06
CA ASN A 289 2.73 17.95 -21.94
C ASN A 289 2.24 16.67 -22.60
N ALA A 290 1.38 15.92 -21.92
CA ALA A 290 0.74 14.73 -22.45
C ALA A 290 -0.09 15.07 -23.69
N LEU A 291 -0.97 16.07 -23.63
CA LEU A 291 -1.74 16.52 -24.80
C LEU A 291 -0.86 16.98 -25.97
N ALA A 292 0.25 17.65 -25.69
CA ALA A 292 1.18 18.08 -26.74
C ALA A 292 1.88 16.93 -27.48
N ARG A 293 1.94 15.73 -26.88
CA ARG A 293 2.69 14.57 -27.42
C ARG A 293 1.83 13.33 -27.68
N ILE A 294 0.55 13.34 -27.34
CA ILE A 294 -0.33 12.18 -27.43
C ILE A 294 -0.40 11.60 -28.83
N GLU A 295 -0.42 12.45 -29.86
CA GLU A 295 -0.40 12.03 -31.27
C GLU A 295 0.86 11.19 -31.58
N ARG A 296 2.03 11.68 -31.19
CA ARG A 296 3.33 11.04 -31.45
C ARG A 296 3.50 9.74 -30.64
N ASP A 297 3.20 9.81 -29.35
CA ASP A 297 3.59 8.78 -28.37
C ASP A 297 2.52 7.71 -28.18
N VAL A 298 1.26 8.03 -28.46
CA VAL A 298 0.11 7.15 -28.22
C VAL A 298 -0.63 6.86 -29.53
N LEU A 299 -1.20 7.87 -30.19
CA LEU A 299 -2.18 7.64 -31.27
C LEU A 299 -1.54 7.00 -32.51
N LYS A 300 -0.35 7.46 -32.92
CA LYS A 300 0.44 6.84 -34.01
C LYS A 300 0.83 5.38 -33.73
N GLN A 301 0.83 4.96 -32.47
CA GLN A 301 1.07 3.57 -32.14
C GLN A 301 -0.14 2.69 -32.46
N GLN A 302 -1.34 3.23 -32.68
CA GLN A 302 -2.59 2.47 -32.85
C GLN A 302 -2.78 1.43 -31.72
N PRO A 303 -2.90 1.87 -30.45
CA PRO A 303 -3.03 0.97 -29.32
C PRO A 303 -4.43 0.36 -29.22
N ASP A 304 -4.49 -0.85 -28.67
CA ASP A 304 -5.74 -1.48 -28.23
C ASP A 304 -6.18 -0.96 -26.86
N LEU A 305 -5.21 -0.75 -25.97
CA LEU A 305 -5.41 -0.22 -24.62
C LEU A 305 -4.36 0.84 -24.30
N VAL A 306 -4.78 1.91 -23.65
CA VAL A 306 -3.89 2.94 -23.09
C VAL A 306 -4.10 3.03 -21.60
N THR A 307 -3.05 2.83 -20.80
CA THR A 307 -3.06 3.20 -19.38
C THR A 307 -2.58 4.63 -19.26
N VAL A 308 -3.26 5.47 -18.47
CA VAL A 308 -2.94 6.89 -18.30
C VAL A 308 -2.70 7.16 -16.83
N MET A 309 -1.48 7.55 -16.47
CA MET A 309 -1.06 7.83 -15.09
C MET A 309 -0.27 9.14 -15.01
N PHE A 310 -0.94 10.19 -14.56
CA PHE A 310 -0.38 11.53 -14.29
C PHE A 310 -0.95 12.07 -12.98
N GLY A 311 -0.34 13.11 -12.41
CA GLY A 311 -0.83 13.76 -11.19
C GLY A 311 0.28 14.23 -10.26
N LEU A 312 1.38 13.48 -10.15
CA LEU A 312 2.53 13.82 -9.28
C LEU A 312 3.21 15.13 -9.69
N ASN A 313 3.26 15.36 -10.99
CA ASN A 313 3.86 16.54 -11.59
C ASN A 313 2.83 17.68 -11.73
N ASP A 314 1.59 17.32 -12.04
CA ASP A 314 0.45 18.23 -12.16
C ASP A 314 0.16 18.92 -10.83
N MET A 315 0.22 18.21 -9.71
CA MET A 315 0.01 18.81 -8.38
C MET A 315 0.93 19.97 -8.03
N THR A 316 2.05 20.11 -8.73
CA THR A 316 3.01 21.19 -8.53
C THR A 316 2.86 22.34 -9.53
N ARG A 317 2.17 22.14 -10.67
CA ARG A 317 2.28 23.03 -11.84
C ARG A 317 0.99 23.24 -12.64
N VAL A 318 -0.02 22.39 -12.50
CA VAL A 318 -1.27 22.41 -13.27
C VAL A 318 -2.45 22.54 -12.31
N PRO A 319 -3.31 23.58 -12.41
CA PRO A 319 -4.51 23.70 -11.58
C PRO A 319 -5.46 22.49 -11.73
N LEU A 320 -6.23 22.17 -10.68
CA LEU A 320 -7.14 21.01 -10.65
C LEU A 320 -8.14 20.97 -11.81
N GLU A 321 -8.76 22.12 -12.14
CA GLU A 321 -9.71 22.21 -13.26
C GLU A 321 -9.05 21.95 -14.62
N GLU A 322 -7.85 22.48 -14.83
CA GLU A 322 -7.09 22.23 -16.06
C GLU A 322 -6.65 20.76 -16.15
N TYR A 323 -6.18 20.18 -15.04
CA TYR A 323 -5.85 18.76 -14.95
C TYR A 323 -7.06 17.87 -15.30
N ARG A 324 -8.24 18.19 -14.76
CA ARG A 324 -9.51 17.50 -15.05
C ARG A 324 -9.85 17.54 -16.54
N GLU A 325 -9.86 18.72 -17.14
CA GLU A 325 -10.19 18.87 -18.57
C GLU A 325 -9.12 18.25 -19.47
N ASN A 326 -7.85 18.26 -19.07
CA ASN A 326 -6.80 17.56 -19.78
C ASN A 326 -7.00 16.04 -19.76
N LEU A 327 -7.34 15.45 -18.61
CA LEU A 327 -7.65 14.01 -18.53
C LEU A 327 -8.83 13.63 -19.42
N LYS A 328 -9.90 14.44 -19.41
CA LYS A 328 -11.06 14.23 -20.29
C LYS A 328 -10.66 14.28 -21.77
N SER A 329 -9.83 15.24 -22.16
CA SER A 329 -9.31 15.35 -23.52
C SER A 329 -8.43 14.18 -23.93
N ILE A 330 -7.55 13.70 -23.04
CA ILE A 330 -6.72 12.50 -23.27
C ILE A 330 -7.61 11.28 -23.50
N VAL A 331 -8.59 11.04 -22.63
CA VAL A 331 -9.55 9.92 -22.77
C VAL A 331 -10.27 10.00 -24.11
N LYS A 332 -10.78 11.17 -24.47
CA LYS A 332 -11.50 11.39 -25.72
C LYS A 332 -10.62 11.04 -26.93
N GLN A 333 -9.41 11.57 -26.99
CA GLN A 333 -8.49 11.32 -28.11
C GLN A 333 -8.10 9.84 -28.25
N CYS A 334 -7.87 9.14 -27.14
CA CYS A 334 -7.62 7.70 -27.17
C CYS A 334 -8.83 6.91 -27.68
N ARG A 335 -10.04 7.23 -27.22
CA ARG A 335 -11.29 6.59 -27.66
C ARG A 335 -11.58 6.86 -29.14
N ASP A 336 -11.38 8.09 -29.61
CA ASP A 336 -11.56 8.47 -31.02
C ASP A 336 -10.57 7.71 -31.93
N ALA A 337 -9.37 7.40 -31.44
CA ALA A 337 -8.39 6.55 -32.12
C ALA A 337 -8.72 5.04 -32.02
N GLY A 338 -9.83 4.68 -31.37
CA GLY A 338 -10.30 3.31 -31.23
C GLY A 338 -9.72 2.53 -30.05
N ALA A 339 -8.91 3.14 -29.19
CA ALA A 339 -8.31 2.48 -28.04
C ALA A 339 -9.27 2.42 -26.85
N GLU A 340 -9.17 1.36 -26.04
CA GLU A 340 -9.71 1.33 -24.69
C GLU A 340 -8.79 2.09 -23.72
N VAL A 341 -9.31 2.61 -22.61
CA VAL A 341 -8.55 3.47 -21.70
C VAL A 341 -8.72 3.00 -20.27
N LEU A 342 -7.61 2.86 -19.55
CA LEU A 342 -7.56 2.69 -18.10
C LEU A 342 -6.97 3.97 -17.50
N LEU A 343 -7.72 4.69 -16.69
CA LEU A 343 -7.16 5.78 -15.89
C LEU A 343 -6.62 5.22 -14.58
N CYS A 344 -5.44 5.70 -14.18
CA CYS A 344 -4.76 5.25 -12.99
C CYS A 344 -4.49 6.45 -12.07
N THR A 345 -4.83 6.34 -10.78
CA THR A 345 -4.29 7.30 -9.81
C THR A 345 -2.76 7.09 -9.68
N PRO A 346 -1.99 8.13 -9.33
CA PRO A 346 -0.57 7.96 -9.02
C PRO A 346 -0.33 7.04 -7.82
N ASN A 347 0.92 6.61 -7.60
CA ASN A 347 1.30 5.90 -6.38
C ASN A 347 1.21 6.79 -5.13
N SER A 348 1.08 6.17 -3.96
CA SER A 348 1.28 6.85 -2.67
C SER A 348 2.73 7.33 -2.54
N VAL A 349 2.94 8.43 -1.81
CA VAL A 349 4.23 9.13 -1.69
C VAL A 349 4.63 9.39 -0.24
N ILE A 350 5.92 9.65 -0.02
CA ILE A 350 6.40 10.25 1.23
C ILE A 350 6.06 11.75 1.17
N SER A 351 5.28 12.24 2.14
CA SER A 351 4.83 13.63 2.14
C SER A 351 6.02 14.58 2.34
N THR A 352 6.11 15.61 1.51
CA THR A 352 7.13 16.66 1.60
C THR A 352 6.49 18.03 1.50
N SER A 353 7.21 19.09 1.90
CA SER A 353 6.71 20.47 1.78
C SER A 353 6.42 20.88 0.33
N GLY A 354 7.18 20.38 -0.63
CA GLY A 354 6.96 20.62 -2.06
C GLY A 354 5.86 19.76 -2.69
N ARG A 355 5.57 18.60 -2.10
CA ARG A 355 4.57 17.62 -2.56
C ARG A 355 3.81 17.01 -1.37
N PRO A 356 2.90 17.77 -0.75
CA PRO A 356 2.14 17.30 0.39
C PRO A 356 1.10 16.25 -0.04
N ALA A 357 0.99 15.17 0.74
CA ALA A 357 0.09 14.05 0.42
C ALA A 357 -1.38 14.49 0.35
N GLU A 358 -1.83 15.42 1.19
CA GLU A 358 -3.21 15.92 1.18
C GLU A 358 -3.54 16.62 -0.15
N LYS A 359 -2.57 17.32 -0.75
CA LYS A 359 -2.74 17.92 -2.07
C LYS A 359 -2.79 16.85 -3.16
N LEU A 360 -1.97 15.80 -3.07
CA LEU A 360 -2.01 14.70 -4.05
C LEU A 360 -3.38 13.99 -4.05
N VAL A 361 -4.00 13.80 -2.87
CA VAL A 361 -5.36 13.23 -2.75
C VAL A 361 -6.37 14.00 -3.61
N GLN A 362 -6.30 15.33 -3.67
CA GLN A 362 -7.19 16.14 -4.51
C GLN A 362 -7.06 15.80 -6.00
N TYR A 363 -5.85 15.48 -6.49
CA TYR A 363 -5.63 15.07 -7.88
C TYR A 363 -6.11 13.63 -8.10
N CYS A 364 -5.95 12.74 -7.12
CA CYS A 364 -6.55 11.41 -7.17
C CYS A 364 -8.08 11.47 -7.24
N ASP A 365 -8.71 12.37 -6.48
CA ASP A 365 -10.16 12.58 -6.52
C ASP A 365 -10.64 13.08 -7.88
N VAL A 366 -9.87 13.94 -8.55
CA VAL A 366 -10.15 14.33 -9.95
C VAL A 366 -10.09 13.13 -10.88
N VAL A 367 -9.10 12.23 -10.75
CA VAL A 367 -9.03 11.00 -11.57
C VAL A 367 -10.29 10.15 -11.36
N ARG A 368 -10.68 9.91 -10.10
CA ARG A 368 -11.89 9.16 -9.75
C ARG A 368 -13.15 9.79 -10.37
N ALA A 369 -13.30 11.10 -10.22
CA ALA A 369 -14.44 11.83 -10.76
C ALA A 369 -14.50 11.77 -12.31
N VAL A 370 -13.35 11.83 -13.00
CA VAL A 370 -13.30 11.68 -14.47
C VAL A 370 -13.63 10.25 -14.90
N CYS A 371 -13.18 9.23 -14.15
CA CYS A 371 -13.59 7.84 -14.37
C CYS A 371 -15.11 7.69 -14.30
N ASP A 372 -15.73 8.23 -13.25
CA ASP A 372 -17.17 8.18 -13.06
C ASP A 372 -17.92 8.97 -14.15
N GLU A 373 -17.49 10.20 -14.47
CA GLU A 373 -18.14 11.02 -15.51
C GLU A 373 -18.08 10.36 -16.89
N LEU A 374 -16.91 9.85 -17.28
CA LEU A 374 -16.69 9.32 -18.61
C LEU A 374 -16.93 7.81 -18.73
N GLN A 375 -17.31 7.15 -17.63
CA GLN A 375 -17.46 5.71 -17.53
C GLN A 375 -16.20 5.00 -18.04
N VAL A 376 -15.04 5.42 -17.52
CA VAL A 376 -13.73 4.84 -17.83
C VAL A 376 -13.29 4.00 -16.64
N PRO A 377 -12.84 2.75 -16.84
CA PRO A 377 -12.32 1.93 -15.74
C PRO A 377 -11.18 2.62 -14.99
N LEU A 378 -11.13 2.41 -13.68
CA LEU A 378 -10.16 2.99 -12.74
C LEU A 378 -9.22 1.91 -12.19
N CYS A 379 -7.92 2.19 -12.18
CA CYS A 379 -6.94 1.52 -11.33
C CYS A 379 -6.49 2.48 -10.23
N ASP A 380 -7.00 2.32 -9.01
CA ASP A 380 -6.71 3.23 -7.90
C ASP A 380 -5.44 2.83 -7.12
N ASN A 381 -4.28 3.06 -7.74
CA ASN A 381 -2.97 2.78 -7.11
C ASN A 381 -2.78 3.54 -5.80
N TYR A 382 -3.19 4.81 -5.72
CA TYR A 382 -3.04 5.61 -4.51
C TYR A 382 -3.78 4.98 -3.34
N GLN A 383 -5.06 4.65 -3.52
CA GLN A 383 -5.87 4.03 -2.46
C GLN A 383 -5.27 2.69 -2.02
N LYS A 384 -4.94 1.81 -2.98
CA LYS A 384 -4.40 0.47 -2.68
C LYS A 384 -3.04 0.52 -1.99
N LEU A 385 -2.13 1.39 -2.44
CA LEU A 385 -0.81 1.53 -1.82
C LEU A 385 -0.87 2.31 -0.50
N ASN A 386 -1.82 3.23 -0.32
CA ASN A 386 -2.02 3.90 0.97
C ASN A 386 -2.62 2.95 2.01
N ALA A 387 -3.57 2.09 1.64
CA ALA A 387 -4.08 1.04 2.52
C ALA A 387 -2.96 0.07 2.95
N LEU A 388 -2.09 -0.34 2.01
CA LEU A 388 -0.90 -1.12 2.36
C LEU A 388 0.01 -0.38 3.34
N ARG A 389 0.21 0.93 3.16
CA ARG A 389 1.02 1.75 4.07
C ARG A 389 0.41 1.83 5.47
N GLU A 390 -0.90 1.94 5.58
CA GLU A 390 -1.61 1.99 6.86
C GLU A 390 -1.54 0.65 7.60
N GLN A 391 -1.56 -0.46 6.85
CA GLN A 391 -1.45 -1.81 7.40
C GLN A 391 0.01 -2.19 7.76
N ASP A 392 0.95 -1.92 6.85
CA ASP A 392 2.37 -2.23 6.99
C ASP A 392 3.23 -1.14 6.33
N ALA A 393 3.51 -0.11 7.12
CA ALA A 393 4.30 1.05 6.70
C ALA A 393 5.70 0.67 6.21
N LEU A 394 6.31 -0.37 6.78
CA LEU A 394 7.66 -0.81 6.40
C LEU A 394 7.63 -1.49 5.03
N SER A 395 6.70 -2.43 4.80
CA SER A 395 6.56 -3.08 3.50
C SER A 395 6.29 -2.08 2.38
N TRP A 396 5.43 -1.08 2.62
CA TRP A 396 5.25 0.02 1.68
C TRP A 396 6.52 0.85 1.47
N ARG A 397 7.22 1.23 2.56
CA ARG A 397 8.45 2.03 2.49
C ARG A 397 9.54 1.35 1.67
N LEU A 398 9.66 0.02 1.75
CA LEU A 398 10.61 -0.78 0.98
C LEU A 398 10.29 -0.86 -0.51
N MET A 399 9.09 -0.45 -0.94
CA MET A 399 8.71 -0.32 -2.36
C MET A 399 9.08 1.05 -2.95
N MET A 400 9.51 2.00 -2.13
CA MET A 400 9.85 3.36 -2.55
C MET A 400 11.35 3.54 -2.74
N SER A 401 11.75 4.06 -3.90
CA SER A 401 13.15 4.38 -4.21
C SER A 401 13.56 5.78 -3.73
N ASP A 402 12.62 6.72 -3.74
CA ASP A 402 12.77 8.04 -3.16
C ASP A 402 11.40 8.52 -2.65
N GLU A 403 11.25 9.81 -2.37
CA GLU A 403 10.02 10.36 -1.81
C GLU A 403 8.79 10.18 -2.73
N ILE A 404 9.00 10.01 -4.04
CA ILE A 404 7.93 10.01 -5.04
C ILE A 404 7.93 8.78 -5.95
N HIS A 405 9.10 8.20 -6.24
CA HIS A 405 9.26 7.14 -7.22
C HIS A 405 9.31 5.77 -6.55
N PRO A 406 8.50 4.79 -7.00
CA PRO A 406 8.66 3.41 -6.61
C PRO A 406 9.97 2.84 -7.15
N ASN A 407 10.53 1.86 -6.44
CA ASN A 407 11.53 0.95 -6.99
C ASN A 407 10.84 -0.19 -7.76
N MET A 408 11.59 -1.15 -8.28
CA MET A 408 11.04 -2.32 -8.99
C MET A 408 10.00 -3.10 -8.18
N ALA A 409 10.14 -3.23 -6.85
CA ALA A 409 9.09 -3.86 -6.04
C ALA A 409 7.78 -3.06 -6.11
N GLY A 410 7.85 -1.73 -6.05
CA GLY A 410 6.69 -0.87 -6.27
C GLY A 410 6.16 -0.92 -7.72
N HIS A 411 7.03 -0.97 -8.73
CA HIS A 411 6.62 -1.13 -10.13
C HIS A 411 5.89 -2.45 -10.39
N LYS A 412 6.36 -3.55 -9.79
CA LYS A 412 5.64 -4.82 -9.81
C LYS A 412 4.27 -4.68 -9.18
N LYS A 413 4.17 -4.03 -8.01
CA LYS A 413 2.87 -3.85 -7.35
C LYS A 413 1.90 -3.01 -8.19
N LEU A 414 2.37 -1.94 -8.82
CA LEU A 414 1.58 -1.16 -9.79
C LEU A 414 1.11 -2.02 -10.97
N ALA A 415 2.00 -2.84 -11.52
CA ALA A 415 1.67 -3.73 -12.63
C ALA A 415 0.65 -4.81 -12.24
N GLU A 416 0.74 -5.39 -11.04
CA GLU A 416 -0.23 -6.35 -10.51
C GLU A 416 -1.63 -5.71 -10.40
N LEU A 417 -1.71 -4.51 -9.80
CA LEU A 417 -2.98 -3.78 -9.66
C LEU A 417 -3.58 -3.38 -11.01
N MET A 418 -2.75 -2.95 -11.96
CA MET A 418 -3.21 -2.64 -13.32
C MET A 418 -3.64 -3.92 -14.06
N ALA A 419 -2.90 -5.02 -13.91
CA ALA A 419 -3.24 -6.30 -14.53
C ALA A 419 -4.58 -6.81 -14.00
N GLU A 420 -4.78 -6.81 -12.69
CA GLU A 420 -6.06 -7.15 -12.05
C GLU A 420 -7.21 -6.28 -12.55
N SER A 421 -6.98 -4.95 -12.65
CA SER A 421 -7.97 -4.02 -13.20
C SER A 421 -8.32 -4.32 -14.66
N ILE A 422 -7.38 -4.88 -15.44
CA ILE A 422 -7.55 -5.22 -16.85
C ILE A 422 -8.21 -6.58 -17.03
N SER A 423 -7.68 -7.62 -16.38
CA SER A 423 -8.10 -9.01 -16.53
C SER A 423 -9.33 -9.37 -15.70
N GLY A 424 -9.56 -8.67 -14.59
CA GLY A 424 -10.47 -9.09 -13.53
C GLY A 424 -9.92 -10.21 -12.64
N GLU A 425 -8.65 -10.57 -12.80
CA GLU A 425 -8.01 -11.69 -12.10
C GLU A 425 -6.69 -11.23 -11.44
N PRO A 426 -6.49 -11.48 -10.14
CA PRO A 426 -5.27 -11.10 -9.45
C PRO A 426 -4.07 -11.92 -9.94
N VAL A 427 -2.88 -11.32 -9.85
CA VAL A 427 -1.62 -11.95 -10.28
C VAL A 427 -0.48 -11.50 -9.37
N SER A 428 0.53 -12.37 -9.21
CA SER A 428 1.74 -12.08 -8.45
C SER A 428 2.97 -12.08 -9.34
N LEU A 429 3.84 -11.08 -9.13
CA LEU A 429 5.15 -10.92 -9.75
C LEU A 429 6.30 -11.10 -8.74
N ALA A 430 6.02 -11.68 -7.57
CA ALA A 430 7.02 -11.91 -6.53
C ALA A 430 8.17 -12.82 -7.00
N ASP A 431 7.88 -13.77 -7.87
CA ASP A 431 8.80 -14.72 -8.50
C ASP A 431 9.60 -14.15 -9.68
N VAL A 432 9.23 -12.98 -10.21
CA VAL A 432 9.95 -12.36 -11.33
C VAL A 432 11.31 -11.87 -10.86
N ALA A 433 12.38 -12.58 -11.21
CA ALA A 433 13.73 -12.21 -10.82
C ALA A 433 14.23 -10.93 -11.54
N PRO A 434 15.30 -10.29 -11.01
CA PRO A 434 16.11 -9.34 -11.79
C PRO A 434 16.59 -9.92 -13.11
N LEU A 435 16.99 -9.07 -14.04
CA LEU A 435 17.53 -9.52 -15.32
C LEU A 435 18.75 -10.44 -15.12
N ALA A 436 18.72 -11.62 -15.75
CA ALA A 436 19.77 -12.62 -15.62
C ALA A 436 21.13 -12.13 -16.14
N GLN A 437 21.13 -11.32 -17.21
CA GLN A 437 22.31 -10.67 -17.73
C GLN A 437 22.53 -9.33 -17.01
N ALA A 438 23.37 -9.35 -15.99
CA ALA A 438 23.70 -8.20 -15.15
C ALA A 438 24.64 -7.21 -15.84
N LEU A 439 25.46 -7.70 -16.80
CA LEU A 439 26.62 -7.01 -17.38
C LEU A 439 26.55 -6.75 -18.91
N PRO A 440 25.42 -6.28 -19.49
CA PRO A 440 25.33 -6.06 -20.93
C PRO A 440 26.34 -5.04 -21.48
N ARG A 441 26.66 -3.98 -20.71
CA ARG A 441 27.64 -2.97 -21.15
C ARG A 441 29.04 -3.56 -21.14
N VAL A 442 29.42 -4.22 -20.05
CA VAL A 442 30.74 -4.84 -19.93
C VAL A 442 30.94 -5.93 -20.98
N LYS A 443 29.95 -6.80 -21.22
CA LYS A 443 30.01 -7.84 -22.26
C LYS A 443 30.30 -7.23 -23.63
N SER A 444 29.57 -6.18 -24.01
CA SER A 444 29.80 -5.47 -25.28
C SER A 444 31.20 -4.88 -25.41
N LEU A 445 31.78 -4.33 -24.33
CA LEU A 445 33.14 -3.79 -24.35
C LEU A 445 34.20 -4.89 -24.43
N VAL A 446 33.98 -6.02 -23.73
CA VAL A 446 34.86 -7.20 -23.78
C VAL A 446 34.90 -7.77 -25.19
N GLU A 447 33.73 -7.99 -25.82
CA GLU A 447 33.62 -8.46 -27.21
C GLU A 447 34.31 -7.50 -28.19
N ALA A 448 34.21 -6.19 -27.94
CA ALA A 448 34.87 -5.15 -28.73
C ALA A 448 36.36 -4.93 -28.37
N LYS A 449 36.91 -5.67 -27.40
CA LYS A 449 38.27 -5.51 -26.86
C LYS A 449 38.60 -4.06 -26.44
N LYS A 450 37.62 -3.36 -25.87
CA LYS A 450 37.76 -1.99 -25.38
C LYS A 450 38.11 -1.98 -23.90
N THR A 451 38.74 -0.88 -23.46
CA THR A 451 39.00 -0.66 -22.03
C THR A 451 37.69 -0.61 -21.25
N VAL A 452 37.65 -1.30 -20.11
CA VAL A 452 36.51 -1.30 -19.18
C VAL A 452 36.90 -0.50 -17.95
N LYS A 453 36.12 0.55 -17.64
CA LYS A 453 36.31 1.38 -16.43
C LYS A 453 35.43 0.86 -15.29
N VAL A 454 36.04 0.55 -14.16
CA VAL A 454 35.35 0.00 -12.99
C VAL A 454 35.49 0.92 -11.80
N ILE A 455 34.40 1.22 -11.12
CA ILE A 455 34.42 1.75 -9.75
C ILE A 455 33.99 0.62 -8.82
N ALA A 456 34.83 0.26 -7.86
CA ALA A 456 34.56 -0.87 -6.97
C ALA A 456 34.86 -0.53 -5.52
N MET A 457 33.98 -0.98 -4.62
CA MET A 457 34.23 -0.93 -3.18
C MET A 457 35.11 -2.12 -2.73
N PRO A 458 36.06 -1.94 -1.80
CA PRO A 458 36.84 -3.06 -1.27
C PRO A 458 35.99 -4.16 -0.62
N PRO A 459 36.38 -5.45 -0.74
CA PRO A 459 37.57 -5.95 -1.44
C PRO A 459 37.36 -6.22 -2.95
N LEU A 460 36.22 -5.84 -3.53
CA LEU A 460 35.91 -6.14 -4.94
C LEU A 460 36.85 -5.46 -5.93
N ASP A 461 37.45 -4.34 -5.55
CA ASP A 461 38.43 -3.62 -6.38
C ASP A 461 39.65 -4.47 -6.73
N GLN A 462 40.08 -5.36 -5.82
CA GLN A 462 41.16 -6.30 -6.07
C GLN A 462 40.64 -7.58 -6.73
N LEU A 463 39.53 -8.15 -6.23
CA LEU A 463 38.97 -9.41 -6.73
C LEU A 463 38.54 -9.31 -8.20
N ILE A 464 37.97 -8.18 -8.61
CA ILE A 464 37.56 -7.98 -10.00
C ILE A 464 38.75 -7.90 -10.96
N GLN A 465 39.89 -7.37 -10.52
CA GLN A 465 41.11 -7.33 -11.34
C GLN A 465 41.63 -8.74 -11.62
N ALA A 466 41.67 -9.59 -10.59
CA ALA A 466 42.05 -10.98 -10.73
C ALA A 466 41.07 -11.73 -11.65
N ALA A 467 39.77 -11.53 -11.46
CA ALA A 467 38.74 -12.17 -12.26
C ALA A 467 38.81 -11.81 -13.75
N PHE A 468 38.99 -10.53 -14.10
CA PHE A 468 39.15 -10.13 -15.50
C PHE A 468 40.42 -10.69 -16.14
N LYS A 469 41.52 -10.80 -15.38
CA LYS A 469 42.76 -11.37 -15.88
C LYS A 469 42.60 -12.84 -16.30
N GLU A 470 41.71 -13.58 -15.62
CA GLU A 470 41.41 -14.96 -15.97
C GLU A 470 40.34 -15.08 -17.07
N VAL A 471 39.23 -14.35 -16.93
CA VAL A 471 38.05 -14.52 -17.79
C VAL A 471 38.18 -13.77 -19.12
N ALA A 472 38.85 -12.61 -19.14
CA ALA A 472 39.00 -11.74 -20.30
C ALA A 472 40.42 -11.11 -20.37
N PRO A 473 41.49 -11.91 -20.51
CA PRO A 473 42.88 -11.45 -20.42
C PRO A 473 43.27 -10.40 -21.47
N ASP A 474 42.56 -10.37 -22.60
CA ASP A 474 42.80 -9.43 -23.72
C ASP A 474 42.24 -8.02 -23.46
N VAL A 475 41.49 -7.83 -22.37
CA VAL A 475 40.78 -6.57 -22.08
C VAL A 475 41.56 -5.76 -21.05
N LYS A 476 41.83 -4.49 -21.37
CA LYS A 476 42.41 -3.55 -20.41
C LYS A 476 41.35 -3.13 -19.37
N LEU A 477 41.65 -3.32 -18.10
CA LEU A 477 40.80 -2.88 -16.99
C LEU A 477 41.37 -1.62 -16.32
N GLU A 478 40.53 -0.61 -16.08
CA GLU A 478 40.86 0.58 -15.29
C GLU A 478 40.00 0.61 -14.03
N VAL A 479 40.56 0.19 -12.88
CA VAL A 479 39.83 0.11 -11.61
C VAL A 479 40.11 1.33 -10.74
N SER A 480 39.05 2.01 -10.33
CA SER A 480 39.06 3.08 -9.34
C SER A 480 38.45 2.56 -8.03
N THR A 481 39.26 2.50 -6.98
CA THR A 481 38.78 2.05 -5.66
C THR A 481 37.94 3.13 -4.99
N TRP A 482 36.70 2.76 -4.63
CA TRP A 482 35.84 3.55 -3.77
C TRP A 482 36.08 3.16 -2.31
N GLN A 483 36.93 3.93 -1.62
CA GLN A 483 37.29 3.68 -0.22
C GLN A 483 36.08 3.83 0.72
N THR A 484 35.70 2.75 1.42
CA THR A 484 34.57 2.70 2.36
C THR A 484 34.98 2.48 3.82
N ALA A 485 36.22 2.03 4.08
CA ALA A 485 36.70 1.75 5.42
C ALA A 485 36.61 2.98 6.34
N GLY A 486 36.04 2.79 7.52
CA GLY A 486 35.88 3.85 8.54
C GLY A 486 34.81 4.92 8.20
N LYS A 487 34.11 4.81 7.07
CA LYS A 487 33.06 5.76 6.69
C LYS A 487 31.70 5.35 7.25
N SER A 488 30.91 6.35 7.64
CA SER A 488 29.48 6.21 7.91
C SER A 488 28.69 5.97 6.62
N ARG A 489 27.46 5.45 6.74
CA ARG A 489 26.58 5.25 5.58
C ARG A 489 26.28 6.53 4.81
N ARG A 490 26.12 7.67 5.50
CA ARG A 490 25.94 8.98 4.86
C ARG A 490 27.17 9.43 4.07
N GLN A 491 28.37 9.14 4.55
CA GLN A 491 29.61 9.43 3.82
C GLN A 491 29.71 8.56 2.57
N ILE A 492 29.34 7.29 2.66
CA ILE A 492 29.28 6.40 1.49
C ILE A 492 28.24 6.92 0.49
N GLU A 493 27.03 7.26 0.93
CA GLU A 493 26.00 7.85 0.06
C GLU A 493 26.51 9.12 -0.66
N ALA A 494 27.20 10.01 0.08
CA ALA A 494 27.78 11.23 -0.47
C ALA A 494 28.91 10.94 -1.48
N ASP A 495 29.76 9.94 -1.21
CA ASP A 495 30.76 9.47 -2.17
C ASP A 495 30.10 8.95 -3.45
N ALA A 496 29.02 8.17 -3.35
CA ALA A 496 28.31 7.61 -4.51
C ALA A 496 27.92 8.73 -5.48
N LYS A 497 27.37 9.81 -4.93
CA LYS A 497 26.97 11.01 -5.66
C LYS A 497 28.15 11.73 -6.31
N ALA A 498 29.27 11.85 -5.60
CA ALA A 498 30.46 12.58 -6.05
C ALA A 498 31.35 11.78 -7.01
N LEU A 499 31.34 10.45 -6.89
CA LEU A 499 32.27 9.57 -7.60
C LEU A 499 31.64 8.96 -8.85
N VAL A 500 30.45 8.37 -8.77
CA VAL A 500 30.00 7.47 -9.83
C VAL A 500 29.60 8.23 -11.09
N ARG A 501 28.52 9.01 -11.02
CA ARG A 501 27.97 9.70 -12.20
C ARG A 501 28.95 10.67 -12.87
N PRO A 502 29.76 11.45 -12.12
CA PRO A 502 30.75 12.34 -12.74
C PRO A 502 31.84 11.59 -13.51
N ASN A 503 32.24 10.40 -13.05
CA ASN A 503 33.32 9.63 -13.69
C ASN A 503 32.83 8.71 -14.82
N LYS A 504 31.52 8.47 -14.94
CA LYS A 504 30.91 7.65 -16.00
C LYS A 504 31.66 6.32 -16.20
N PRO A 505 31.71 5.44 -15.18
CA PRO A 505 32.33 4.12 -15.33
C PRO A 505 31.59 3.28 -16.36
N ASP A 506 32.07 2.08 -16.65
CA ASP A 506 31.34 1.04 -17.39
C ASP A 506 30.74 0.00 -16.44
N LEU A 507 31.30 -0.14 -15.23
CA LEU A 507 30.83 -1.04 -14.18
C LEU A 507 30.99 -0.40 -12.79
N VAL A 508 29.95 -0.54 -11.96
CA VAL A 508 29.97 -0.20 -10.54
C VAL A 508 29.75 -1.45 -9.71
N LEU A 509 30.69 -1.75 -8.81
CA LEU A 509 30.62 -2.89 -7.90
C LEU A 509 30.47 -2.40 -6.46
N LEU A 510 29.30 -2.69 -5.90
CA LEU A 510 28.94 -2.31 -4.53
C LEU A 510 29.12 -3.50 -3.59
N THR A 511 29.59 -3.22 -2.39
CA THR A 511 29.49 -4.11 -1.23
C THR A 511 28.67 -3.41 -0.14
N ILE A 512 28.19 -4.17 0.84
CA ILE A 512 27.50 -3.64 2.03
C ILE A 512 28.53 -3.65 3.17
N PRO A 513 29.15 -2.51 3.53
CA PRO A 513 30.20 -2.53 4.55
C PRO A 513 29.59 -2.89 5.91
N PRO A 514 30.02 -3.98 6.57
CA PRO A 514 29.46 -4.40 7.86
C PRO A 514 29.64 -3.33 8.96
N THR A 515 30.70 -2.51 8.81
CA THR A 515 31.10 -1.48 9.76
C THR A 515 30.33 -0.17 9.63
N ALA A 516 29.61 0.04 8.53
CA ALA A 516 28.83 1.25 8.31
C ALA A 516 27.51 1.16 9.10
N LYS A 517 27.49 1.71 10.31
CA LYS A 517 26.29 1.74 11.17
C LYS A 517 25.28 2.81 10.69
N ALA A 518 23.99 2.50 10.81
CA ALA A 518 22.90 3.48 10.70
C ALA A 518 22.42 3.87 12.11
N GLY A 519 21.94 5.10 12.29
CA GLY A 519 21.36 5.55 13.56
C GLY A 519 19.94 5.01 13.79
N ASN A 520 19.19 4.70 12.74
CA ASN A 520 17.86 4.09 12.79
C ASN A 520 17.51 3.37 11.47
N GLN A 521 16.35 2.71 11.43
CA GLN A 521 15.90 1.94 10.27
C GLN A 521 15.66 2.81 9.02
N GLU A 522 15.10 4.02 9.15
CA GLU A 522 14.90 4.90 8.00
C GLU A 522 16.23 5.39 7.42
N GLU A 523 17.20 5.74 8.27
CA GLU A 523 18.55 6.07 7.81
C GLU A 523 19.21 4.90 7.08
N LEU A 524 18.99 3.66 7.56
CA LEU A 524 19.49 2.46 6.88
C LEU A 524 18.88 2.32 5.48
N ILE A 525 17.55 2.39 5.37
CA ILE A 525 16.82 2.26 4.11
C ILE A 525 17.23 3.37 3.14
N HIS A 526 17.19 4.62 3.61
CA HIS A 526 17.51 5.80 2.81
C HIS A 526 18.94 5.75 2.26
N SER A 527 19.94 5.52 3.13
CA SER A 527 21.34 5.53 2.71
C SER A 527 21.70 4.39 1.76
N LEU A 528 21.16 3.18 1.96
CA LEU A 528 21.32 2.06 1.02
C LEU A 528 20.70 2.39 -0.33
N MET A 529 19.46 2.87 -0.32
CA MET A 529 18.71 3.21 -1.51
C MET A 529 19.42 4.28 -2.34
N TRP A 530 19.87 5.36 -1.70
CA TRP A 530 20.56 6.44 -2.40
C TRP A 530 21.95 6.08 -2.86
N THR A 531 22.68 5.24 -2.10
CA THR A 531 23.96 4.67 -2.57
C THR A 531 23.75 3.91 -3.89
N MET A 532 22.70 3.07 -3.97
CA MET A 532 22.34 2.37 -5.21
C MET A 532 21.86 3.33 -6.30
N ASN A 533 20.98 4.29 -5.98
CA ASN A 533 20.46 5.27 -6.96
C ASN A 533 21.58 6.09 -7.60
N TYR A 534 22.52 6.60 -6.80
CA TYR A 534 23.68 7.33 -7.33
C TYR A 534 24.63 6.43 -8.13
N SER A 535 24.62 5.13 -7.86
CA SER A 535 25.39 4.13 -8.58
C SER A 535 24.75 3.67 -9.89
N LEU A 536 23.49 4.01 -10.13
CA LEU A 536 22.75 3.69 -11.35
C LEU A 536 22.90 4.78 -12.42
N ASN A 537 22.92 4.35 -13.68
CA ASN A 537 22.97 5.25 -14.85
C ASN A 537 21.61 5.88 -15.18
N PHE A 538 21.66 7.01 -15.90
CA PHE A 538 20.54 7.62 -16.59
C PHE A 538 20.43 7.16 -18.04
N GLY A 539 19.35 6.46 -18.38
CA GLY A 539 19.00 6.13 -19.77
C GLY A 539 19.70 4.89 -20.33
N ALA A 540 19.35 4.56 -21.58
CA ALA A 540 19.82 3.36 -22.25
C ALA A 540 21.33 3.42 -22.58
N GLY A 541 22.04 2.31 -22.38
CA GLY A 541 23.42 2.13 -22.85
C GLY A 541 24.52 2.76 -22.00
N GLY A 542 24.25 3.13 -20.75
CA GLY A 542 25.29 3.54 -19.80
C GLY A 542 26.02 2.37 -19.16
N TRP A 543 26.18 2.39 -17.84
CA TRP A 543 27.00 1.43 -17.10
C TRP A 543 26.20 0.39 -16.33
N ASP A 544 26.88 -0.71 -16.03
CA ASP A 544 26.34 -1.80 -15.23
C ASP A 544 26.58 -1.55 -13.73
N CYS A 545 25.67 -2.04 -12.89
CA CYS A 545 25.76 -1.94 -11.44
C CYS A 545 25.40 -3.28 -10.83
N VAL A 546 26.23 -3.78 -9.92
CA VAL A 546 26.06 -5.08 -9.25
C VAL A 546 26.36 -4.92 -7.78
N VAL A 547 25.59 -5.62 -6.94
CA VAL A 547 25.80 -5.66 -5.50
C VAL A 547 26.31 -7.04 -5.10
N PHE A 548 27.35 -7.09 -4.27
CA PHE A 548 27.84 -8.31 -3.65
C PHE A 548 27.47 -8.30 -2.18
N HIS A 549 26.90 -9.41 -1.74
CA HIS A 549 26.54 -9.63 -0.35
C HIS A 549 27.82 -9.95 0.48
N PRO A 550 27.91 -9.54 1.76
CA PRO A 550 29.09 -9.77 2.60
C PRO A 550 29.52 -11.22 2.74
N ASP A 551 28.58 -12.17 2.68
CA ASP A 551 28.86 -13.61 2.73
C ASP A 551 29.82 -14.09 1.63
N VAL A 552 29.87 -13.44 0.47
CA VAL A 552 30.83 -13.75 -0.59
C VAL A 552 32.26 -13.66 -0.05
N PHE A 553 32.54 -12.68 0.81
CA PHE A 553 33.87 -12.40 1.34
C PHE A 553 34.16 -13.12 2.66
N ASP A 554 33.13 -13.54 3.39
CA ASP A 554 33.25 -14.27 4.65
C ASP A 554 32.26 -15.46 4.68
N ALA A 555 32.79 -16.67 4.49
CA ALA A 555 31.99 -17.89 4.52
C ALA A 555 31.36 -18.17 5.91
N GLY A 556 31.87 -17.55 6.97
CA GLY A 556 31.30 -17.61 8.32
C GLY A 556 30.28 -16.50 8.63
N HIS A 557 29.93 -15.65 7.65
CA HIS A 557 29.02 -14.52 7.85
C HIS A 557 27.65 -14.99 8.36
N ILE A 558 27.21 -14.41 9.48
CA ILE A 558 25.91 -14.71 10.08
C ILE A 558 24.89 -13.68 9.59
N ASP A 559 23.79 -14.17 9.01
CA ASP A 559 22.77 -13.32 8.39
C ASP A 559 22.04 -12.44 9.42
N THR A 560 22.16 -11.13 9.25
CA THR A 560 21.55 -10.12 10.13
C THR A 560 20.22 -9.60 9.58
N GLU A 561 19.50 -8.82 10.39
CA GLU A 561 18.32 -8.09 9.89
C GLU A 561 18.69 -7.08 8.78
N THR A 562 19.88 -6.48 8.87
CA THR A 562 20.39 -5.57 7.84
C THR A 562 20.62 -6.30 6.52
N ASP A 563 21.10 -7.55 6.57
CA ASP A 563 21.31 -8.37 5.39
C ASP A 563 19.99 -8.74 4.72
N ARG A 564 18.99 -9.19 5.50
CA ARG A 564 17.63 -9.45 5.00
C ARG A 564 17.00 -8.21 4.36
N MET A 565 17.15 -7.05 4.98
CA MET A 565 16.65 -5.79 4.44
C MET A 565 17.37 -5.40 3.16
N THR A 566 18.70 -5.57 3.12
CA THR A 566 19.47 -5.23 1.93
C THR A 566 19.10 -6.13 0.75
N ARG A 567 18.90 -7.44 0.97
CA ARG A 567 18.38 -8.33 -0.08
C ARG A 567 17.06 -7.83 -0.67
N LYS A 568 16.12 -7.42 0.19
CA LYS A 568 14.84 -6.84 -0.25
C LYS A 568 15.05 -5.57 -1.07
N LEU A 569 15.93 -4.66 -0.63
CA LEU A 569 16.19 -3.40 -1.31
C LEU A 569 16.92 -3.58 -2.65
N VAL A 570 17.94 -4.44 -2.71
CA VAL A 570 18.71 -4.70 -3.94
C VAL A 570 17.81 -5.34 -5.00
N ARG A 571 17.07 -6.39 -4.64
CA ARG A 571 16.08 -7.02 -5.53
C ARG A 571 14.96 -6.04 -5.88
N GLY A 572 14.55 -5.22 -4.92
CA GLY A 572 13.60 -4.13 -5.09
C GLY A 572 14.09 -3.06 -6.06
N GLN A 573 15.39 -2.92 -6.31
CA GLN A 573 15.96 -1.97 -7.28
C GLN A 573 16.20 -2.57 -8.67
N ASP A 574 15.76 -3.82 -8.89
CA ASP A 574 16.08 -4.64 -10.07
C ASP A 574 17.59 -4.89 -10.29
N LEU A 575 18.36 -4.87 -9.19
CA LEU A 575 19.80 -5.11 -9.22
C LEU A 575 20.11 -6.59 -8.96
N THR A 576 21.16 -7.06 -9.63
CA THR A 576 21.74 -8.37 -9.36
C THR A 576 22.45 -8.33 -8.00
N LEU A 577 22.09 -9.29 -7.15
CA LEU A 577 22.79 -9.58 -5.91
C LEU A 577 23.60 -10.86 -6.07
N VAL A 578 24.92 -10.77 -5.90
CA VAL A 578 25.80 -11.94 -5.83
C VAL A 578 25.96 -12.33 -4.37
N GLU A 579 25.55 -13.54 -4.04
CA GLU A 579 25.57 -14.14 -2.69
C GLU A 579 26.06 -15.59 -2.78
N ARG A 580 26.55 -16.15 -1.68
CA ARG A 580 26.96 -17.57 -1.67
C ARG A 580 25.73 -18.45 -1.81
N THR A 581 25.79 -19.46 -2.68
CA THR A 581 24.76 -20.51 -2.70
C THR A 581 24.97 -21.49 -1.55
N GLU A 582 23.90 -22.14 -1.11
CA GLU A 582 23.97 -23.12 -0.03
C GLU A 582 24.96 -24.25 -0.37
N GLY A 583 25.95 -24.46 0.50
CA GLY A 583 27.01 -25.44 0.30
C GLY A 583 28.19 -24.98 -0.58
N GLN A 584 28.23 -23.73 -1.06
CA GLN A 584 29.34 -23.19 -1.85
C GLN A 584 30.58 -22.93 -0.98
N THR A 585 31.65 -23.71 -1.19
CA THR A 585 32.90 -23.67 -0.39
C THR A 585 34.06 -22.91 -1.05
N GLY A 586 33.85 -22.30 -2.22
CA GLY A 586 34.89 -21.57 -2.95
C GLY A 586 35.41 -20.33 -2.21
N SER A 587 36.66 -19.96 -2.49
CA SER A 587 37.25 -18.68 -2.08
C SER A 587 36.47 -17.50 -2.70
N PRO A 588 36.53 -16.29 -2.10
CA PRO A 588 35.89 -15.11 -2.68
C PRO A 588 36.32 -14.83 -4.13
N GLU A 589 37.59 -15.10 -4.47
CA GLU A 589 38.14 -14.95 -5.82
C GLU A 589 37.49 -15.92 -6.81
N GLU A 590 37.42 -17.21 -6.47
CA GLU A 590 36.77 -18.23 -7.31
C GLU A 590 35.29 -17.91 -7.58
N ILE A 591 34.58 -17.41 -6.56
CA ILE A 591 33.17 -17.01 -6.69
C ILE A 591 33.02 -15.84 -7.68
N VAL A 592 33.86 -14.81 -7.54
CA VAL A 592 33.83 -13.65 -8.44
C VAL A 592 34.21 -14.06 -9.87
N ILE A 593 35.20 -14.94 -10.06
CA ILE A 593 35.58 -15.49 -11.38
C ILE A 593 34.42 -16.24 -12.01
N GLN A 594 33.82 -17.20 -11.29
CA GLN A 594 32.71 -18.01 -11.80
C GLN A 594 31.50 -17.15 -12.17
N TRP A 595 31.17 -16.19 -11.31
CA TRP A 595 30.11 -15.24 -11.58
C TRP A 595 30.43 -14.41 -12.82
N LEU A 596 31.61 -13.78 -12.91
CA LEU A 596 31.98 -12.94 -14.06
C LEU A 596 31.93 -13.73 -15.36
N LYS A 597 32.45 -14.96 -15.35
CA LYS A 597 32.40 -15.87 -16.49
C LYS A 597 30.97 -16.13 -16.95
N SER A 598 30.06 -16.44 -16.02
CA SER A 598 28.64 -16.64 -16.34
C SER A 598 27.93 -15.44 -16.97
N GLN A 599 28.47 -14.23 -16.78
CA GLN A 599 27.92 -13.00 -17.33
C GLN A 599 28.51 -12.63 -18.70
N LEU A 600 29.71 -13.15 -19.02
CA LEU A 600 30.43 -12.87 -20.27
C LEU A 600 30.30 -13.98 -21.32
N ASP A 601 30.10 -15.22 -20.89
CA ASP A 601 29.62 -16.32 -21.74
C ASP A 601 28.24 -15.96 -22.33
#